data_AF-B7PWT4-F1
#
_entry.id   AF-B7PWT4-F1
#
_cell.length_a   1.000
_cell.length_b   1.000
_cell.length_c   1.000
_cell.angle_alpha   90.00
_cell.angle_beta   90.00
_cell.angle_gamma   90.00
#
_symmetry.space_group_name_H-M   'P 1'
#
loop_
_entity.id
_entity.type
_entity.pdbx_description
1 polymer ?
#
loop_
_entity_poly.entity_id
_entity_poly.type
_entity_poly.pdbx_seq_one_letter_code
_entity_poly.pdbx_strand_id
1 'polypeptide(L)'
;VLETLARCFPVSENEKGYRMLPDYLRLLHSDGVTLEMADAILANVKANRWSAANVLLASDGTLLQKLDRNTLRFALQCSAATICGEEV
;
A
#
# COMPACT_ATOMS: atom_id res chain seq x y z
N VAL A 1 14.35 1.22 -11.99
CA VAL A 1 14.08 -0.11 -12.59
C VAL A 1 13.18 -0.02 -13.82
N LEU A 2 12.01 0.62 -13.73
CA LEU A 2 11.09 0.75 -14.89
C LEU A 2 11.75 1.35 -16.14
N GLU A 3 12.56 2.41 -16.01
CA GLU A 3 13.32 2.97 -17.15
C GLU A 3 14.36 2.01 -17.74
N THR A 4 14.89 1.09 -16.93
CA THR A 4 15.79 0.05 -17.44
C THR A 4 15.00 -0.99 -18.22
N LEU A 5 13.84 -1.42 -17.73
CA LEU A 5 12.97 -2.33 -18.45
C LEU A 5 12.48 -1.72 -19.78
N ALA A 6 12.18 -0.41 -19.79
CA ALA A 6 11.78 0.32 -20.98
C ALA A 6 12.84 0.32 -22.10
N ARG A 7 14.12 0.17 -21.76
CA ARG A 7 15.22 0.07 -22.73
C ARG A 7 15.35 -1.33 -23.33
N CYS A 8 14.78 -2.34 -22.68
CA CYS A 8 14.91 -3.74 -23.07
C CYS A 8 13.62 -4.34 -23.64
N PHE A 9 12.47 -3.77 -23.31
CA PHE A 9 11.15 -4.30 -23.65
C PHE A 9 10.29 -3.21 -24.31
N PRO A 10 9.38 -3.58 -25.23
CA PRO A 10 8.46 -2.62 -25.83
C PRO A 10 7.55 -2.01 -24.76
N VAL A 11 7.26 -0.72 -24.89
CA VAL A 11 6.40 0.02 -23.95
C VAL A 11 5.23 0.59 -24.72
N SER A 12 4.02 0.42 -24.21
CA SER A 12 2.81 1.05 -24.74
C SER A 12 2.35 2.19 -23.82
N GLU A 13 1.37 2.96 -24.26
CA GLU A 13 0.70 3.97 -23.45
C GLU A 13 -0.76 3.55 -23.27
N ASN A 14 -1.28 3.65 -22.04
CA ASN A 14 -2.70 3.38 -21.78
C ASN A 14 -3.58 4.59 -22.11
N GLU A 15 -4.90 4.42 -22.05
CA GLU A 15 -5.89 5.48 -22.32
C GLU A 15 -5.74 6.72 -21.42
N LYS A 16 -5.04 6.61 -20.29
CA LYS A 16 -4.80 7.70 -19.33
C LYS A 16 -3.49 8.44 -19.58
N GLY A 17 -2.74 8.06 -20.61
CA GLY A 17 -1.47 8.69 -20.97
C GLY A 17 -0.26 8.26 -20.13
N TYR A 18 -0.30 7.04 -19.58
CA TYR A 18 0.77 6.46 -18.78
C TYR A 18 1.42 5.26 -19.46
N ARG A 19 2.75 5.19 -19.34
CA ARG A 19 3.58 4.11 -19.88
C ARG A 19 3.23 2.76 -19.24
N MET A 20 3.14 1.73 -20.06
CA MET A 20 2.79 0.34 -19.71
C MET A 20 3.85 -0.62 -20.24
N LEU A 21 4.33 -1.51 -19.38
CA LEU A 21 5.13 -2.66 -19.78
C LEU A 21 4.24 -3.70 -20.50
N PRO A 22 4.84 -4.60 -21.30
CA PRO A 22 4.10 -5.68 -21.96
C PRO A 22 3.38 -6.55 -20.94
N ASP A 23 2.25 -7.14 -21.29
CA ASP A 23 1.37 -7.84 -20.33
C ASP A 23 2.02 -9.03 -19.61
N TYR A 24 3.06 -9.61 -20.20
CA TYR A 24 3.85 -10.68 -19.61
C TYR A 24 4.94 -10.20 -18.63
N LEU A 25 5.04 -8.89 -18.33
CA LEU A 25 6.08 -8.32 -17.49
C LEU A 25 5.55 -7.26 -16.52
N ARG A 26 5.77 -7.45 -15.21
CA ARG A 26 5.47 -6.51 -14.13
C ARG A 26 6.61 -6.48 -13.11
N LEU A 27 6.68 -5.42 -12.32
CA LEU A 27 7.66 -5.25 -11.24
C LEU A 27 7.02 -5.58 -9.89
N LEU A 28 7.61 -6.51 -9.13
CA LEU A 28 7.24 -6.75 -7.73
C LEU A 28 8.31 -6.14 -6.82
N HIS A 29 7.89 -5.33 -5.86
CA HIS A 29 8.73 -4.88 -4.75
C HIS A 29 8.15 -5.42 -3.44
N SER A 30 8.93 -6.21 -2.71
CA SER A 30 8.46 -6.96 -1.53
C SER A 30 9.29 -6.72 -0.27
N ASP A 31 10.28 -5.83 -0.31
CA ASP A 31 11.22 -5.65 0.78
C ASP A 31 10.74 -4.56 1.73
N GLY A 32 10.27 -4.98 2.91
CA GLY A 32 9.94 -4.06 4.01
C GLY A 32 8.85 -3.03 3.69
N VAL A 33 7.97 -3.29 2.72
CA VAL A 33 6.98 -2.32 2.24
C VAL A 33 6.06 -1.87 3.37
N THR A 34 6.14 -0.58 3.72
CA THR A 34 5.16 0.12 4.58
C THR A 34 4.15 0.90 3.73
N LEU A 35 3.11 1.44 4.36
CA LEU A 35 2.15 2.34 3.69
C LEU A 35 2.83 3.63 3.18
N GLU A 36 3.72 4.22 3.98
CA GLU A 36 4.46 5.44 3.61
C GLU A 36 5.40 5.18 2.42
N MET A 37 6.04 4.01 2.39
CA MET A 37 6.85 3.59 1.25
C MET A 37 6.00 3.37 0.00
N ALA A 38 4.82 2.76 0.14
CA ALA A 38 3.90 2.56 -0.97
C ALA A 38 3.48 3.90 -1.59
N ASP A 39 3.13 4.90 -0.76
CA ASP A 39 2.81 6.24 -1.22
C ASP A 39 3.98 6.89 -1.95
N ALA A 40 5.20 6.82 -1.40
CA ALA A 40 6.39 7.37 -2.03
C ALA A 40 6.70 6.71 -3.38
N ILE A 41 6.59 5.37 -3.47
CA ILE A 41 6.80 4.61 -4.69
C ILE A 41 5.75 4.98 -5.74
N LEU A 42 4.46 4.99 -5.39
CA LEU A 42 3.39 5.32 -6.33
C LEU A 42 3.44 6.78 -6.78
N ALA A 43 3.83 7.71 -5.90
CA ALA A 43 4.08 9.10 -6.26
C ALA A 43 5.23 9.21 -7.28
N ASN A 44 6.33 8.48 -7.09
CA ASN A 44 7.43 8.46 -8.04
C ASN A 44 7.04 7.83 -9.39
N VAL A 45 6.32 6.71 -9.37
CA VAL A 45 5.77 6.04 -10.57
C VAL A 45 4.91 7.02 -11.37
N LYS A 46 3.99 7.72 -10.69
CA LYS A 46 3.11 8.72 -11.31
C LYS A 46 3.88 9.92 -11.86
N ALA A 47 4.83 10.46 -11.08
CA ALA A 47 5.65 11.61 -11.50
C ALA A 47 6.46 11.32 -12.77
N ASN A 48 6.90 10.06 -12.93
CA ASN A 48 7.59 9.60 -14.12
C ASN A 48 6.63 9.07 -15.21
N ARG A 49 5.33 9.36 -15.16
CA ARG A 49 4.34 8.95 -16.18
C ARG A 49 4.29 7.44 -16.44
N TRP A 50 4.60 6.62 -15.43
CA TRP A 50 4.40 5.18 -15.46
C TRP A 50 3.04 4.83 -14.87
N SER A 51 2.38 3.83 -15.43
CA SER A 51 1.13 3.31 -14.87
C SER A 51 1.42 2.54 -13.58
N ALA A 52 0.60 2.76 -12.55
CA ALA A 52 0.64 1.98 -11.32
C ALA A 52 0.39 0.47 -11.57
N ALA A 53 -0.29 0.12 -12.66
CA ALA A 53 -0.52 -1.28 -13.04
C ALA A 53 0.77 -2.05 -13.36
N ASN A 54 1.91 -1.36 -13.55
CA ASN A 54 3.21 -1.99 -13.74
C ASN A 54 3.86 -2.49 -12.44
N VAL A 55 3.38 -2.04 -11.28
CA VAL A 55 4.04 -2.25 -9.99
C VAL A 55 3.12 -2.98 -9.03
N LEU A 56 3.58 -4.10 -8.51
CA LEU A 56 3.00 -4.80 -7.37
C LEU A 56 3.88 -4.51 -6.15
N LEU A 57 3.23 -4.17 -5.04
CA LEU A 57 3.85 -3.98 -3.74
C LEU A 57 3.39 -5.11 -2.83
N ALA A 58 4.31 -5.94 -2.36
CA ALA A 58 4.02 -6.99 -1.40
C ALA A 58 4.57 -6.61 -0.04
N SER A 59 3.78 -6.85 1.00
CA SER A 59 4.17 -6.62 2.39
C SER A 59 3.74 -7.83 3.21
N ASP A 60 4.56 -8.20 4.18
CA ASP A 60 4.44 -9.41 4.99
C ASP A 60 4.18 -9.07 6.47
N GLY A 61 5.15 -9.27 7.35
CA GLY A 61 5.08 -8.93 8.76
C GLY A 61 4.86 -7.43 8.99
N THR A 62 5.34 -6.57 8.09
CA THR A 62 5.06 -5.12 8.19
C THR A 62 3.57 -4.82 8.08
N LEU A 63 2.84 -5.52 7.21
CA LEU A 63 1.39 -5.32 7.05
C LEU A 63 0.60 -6.01 8.17
N LEU A 64 1.01 -7.21 8.57
CA LEU A 64 0.21 -8.07 9.45
C LEU A 64 0.59 -7.95 10.94
N GLN A 65 1.81 -7.55 11.27
CA GLN A 65 2.37 -7.63 12.62
C GLN A 65 2.83 -6.29 13.20
N LYS A 66 3.03 -5.25 12.37
CA LYS A 66 3.42 -3.90 12.84
C LYS A 66 2.20 -3.07 13.29
N LEU A 67 1.34 -3.68 14.11
CA LEU A 67 0.11 -3.10 14.63
C LEU A 67 0.04 -3.34 16.14
N ASP A 68 -0.51 -2.38 16.89
CA ASP A 68 -0.83 -2.53 18.29
C ASP A 68 -2.26 -2.07 18.59
N ARG A 69 -2.72 -2.27 19.84
CA ARG A 69 -4.09 -1.89 20.24
C ARG A 69 -4.40 -0.41 20.01
N ASN A 70 -3.39 0.46 20.09
CA ASN A 70 -3.53 1.90 19.95
C ASN A 70 -3.62 2.32 18.49
N THR A 71 -3.14 1.50 17.55
CA THR A 71 -3.24 1.76 16.10
C THR A 71 -4.68 2.06 15.67
N LEU A 72 -5.65 1.31 16.22
CA LEU A 72 -7.09 1.53 16.00
C LEU A 72 -7.83 2.04 17.26
N ARG A 73 -7.07 2.46 18.29
CA ARG A 73 -7.60 2.97 19.57
C ARG A 73 -8.61 2.03 20.24
N PHE A 74 -8.34 0.73 20.20
CA PHE A 74 -9.19 -0.23 20.91
C PHE A 74 -9.08 0.00 22.42
N ALA A 75 -10.23 0.28 23.05
CA ALA A 75 -10.36 0.44 24.49
C ALA A 75 -11.69 -0.15 24.95
N LEU A 76 -11.68 -0.72 26.16
CA LEU A 76 -12.89 -1.15 26.86
C LEU A 76 -12.93 -0.41 28.19
N GLN A 77 -14.02 0.30 28.44
CA GLN A 77 -14.25 1.02 29.69
C GLN A 77 -15.67 0.69 30.18
N CYS A 78 -15.83 0.57 31.50
CA CYS A 78 -17.14 0.46 32.13
C CYS A 78 -17.93 1.74 31.84
N SER A 79 -19.12 1.60 31.25
CA SER A 79 -19.98 2.74 30.90
C SER A 79 -21.20 2.88 31.79
N ALA A 80 -21.49 1.89 32.65
CA ALA A 80 -22.59 1.91 33.59
C ALA A 80 -22.34 0.88 34.70
N ALA A 81 -22.76 1.19 35.92
CA ALA A 81 -22.84 0.23 37.01
C ALA A 81 -24.20 0.33 37.68
N THR A 82 -24.72 -0.79 38.18
CA THR A 82 -25.90 -0.80 39.05
C THR A 82 -25.48 -1.32 40.42
N ILE A 83 -25.64 -0.50 41.45
CA ILE A 83 -25.31 -0.85 42.82
C ILE A 83 -26.59 -0.80 43.63
N CYS A 84 -26.96 -1.93 44.25
CA CYS A 84 -28.20 -2.06 45.03
C CYS A 84 -29.49 -1.71 44.27
N GLY A 85 -29.51 -1.85 42.94
CA GLY A 85 -30.67 -1.53 42.09
C GLY A 85 -30.68 -0.09 41.55
N GLU A 86 -29.72 0.75 41.89
CA GLU A 86 -29.58 2.12 41.35
C GLU A 86 -28.43 2.19 40.35
N GLU A 87 -28.65 2.85 39.20
CA GLU A 87 -27.59 3.16 38.23
C GLU A 87 -26.65 4.24 38.77
N VAL A 88 -25.35 4.08 38.52
CA VAL A 88 -24.25 4.95 38.99
C VAL A 88 -23.32 5.29 37.83
#